data_AF-A0A935L5X0-F1
#
_entry.id   AF-A0A935L5X0-F1
#
_cell.length_a   1.000
_cell.length_b   1.000
_cell.length_c   1.000
_cell.angle_alpha   90.00
_cell.angle_beta   90.00
_cell.angle_gamma   90.00
#
_symmetry.space_group_name_H-M   'P 1'
#
loop_
_entity.id
_entity.type
_entity.pdbx_description
1 polymer ?
#
loop_
_entity_poly.entity_id
_entity_poly.type
_entity_poly.pdbx_seq_one_letter_code
_entity_poly.pdbx_strand_id
1 'polypeptide(L)'
;MVAEVPNVEVRLNTAPHVGTRARIYLVLPPLVAGMRSPSGMRVEWRTRGQFLAGSALPGDRTLLYDGPISRPLVSEIFDFVIYLDARHMGGGLRFDPTFEIDVSP
;
A
#
# COMPACT_ATOMS: atom_id res chain seq x y z
N MET A 1 -19.93 -1.08 2.37
CA MET A 1 -19.54 0.34 2.27
C MET A 1 -18.31 0.43 1.38
N VAL A 2 -18.20 1.48 0.58
CA VAL A 2 -17.03 1.75 -0.26
C VAL A 2 -16.56 3.18 0.04
N ALA A 3 -15.26 3.36 0.21
CA ALA A 3 -14.64 4.66 0.35
C ALA A 3 -13.61 4.85 -0.77
N GLU A 4 -13.66 5.98 -1.46
CA GLU A 4 -12.68 6.35 -2.48
C GLU A 4 -11.74 7.41 -1.90
N VAL A 5 -10.45 7.19 -2.03
CA VAL A 5 -9.39 8.09 -1.55
C VAL A 5 -8.48 8.42 -2.73
N PRO A 6 -8.85 9.40 -3.57
CA PRO A 6 -8.10 9.75 -4.76
C PRO A 6 -6.91 10.66 -4.44
N ASN A 7 -5.93 10.68 -5.34
CA ASN A 7 -4.79 11.60 -5.34
C ASN A 7 -3.91 11.57 -4.07
N VAL A 8 -3.70 10.39 -3.48
CA VAL A 8 -2.78 10.24 -2.35
C VAL A 8 -1.34 10.25 -2.87
N GLU A 9 -0.61 11.32 -2.57
CA GLU A 9 0.82 11.39 -2.90
C GLU A 9 1.65 10.65 -1.85
N VAL A 10 2.39 9.63 -2.28
CA VAL A 10 3.34 8.88 -1.47
C VAL A 10 4.75 9.25 -1.89
N ARG A 11 5.58 9.62 -0.92
CA ARG A 11 6.99 9.94 -1.12
C ARG A 11 7.87 9.00 -0.29
N LEU A 12 8.61 8.13 -0.97
CA LEU A 12 9.52 7.17 -0.35
C LEU A 12 10.96 7.66 -0.46
N ASN A 13 11.64 7.79 0.68
CA ASN A 13 13.07 8.02 0.70
C ASN A 13 13.81 6.70 0.36
N THR A 14 14.31 6.63 -0.86
CA THR A 14 15.06 5.47 -1.39
C THR A 14 16.55 5.74 -1.51
N ALA A 15 17.04 6.86 -0.96
CA ALA A 15 18.44 7.27 -1.03
C ALA A 15 19.44 6.17 -0.60
N PRO A 16 19.20 5.38 0.47
CA PRO A 16 20.11 4.31 0.86
C PRO A 16 20.26 3.17 -0.15
N HIS A 17 19.35 3.08 -1.14
CA HIS A 17 19.25 1.96 -2.07
C HIS A 17 19.56 2.35 -3.52
N VAL A 18 19.96 3.61 -3.77
CA VAL A 18 20.29 4.07 -5.13
C VAL A 18 21.42 3.24 -5.72
N GLY A 19 21.24 2.81 -6.98
CA GLY A 19 22.18 1.96 -7.70
C GLY A 19 22.00 0.46 -7.45
N THR A 20 21.06 0.06 -6.58
CA THR A 20 20.72 -1.35 -6.35
C THR A 20 19.43 -1.73 -7.07
N ARG A 21 19.24 -3.03 -7.33
CA ARG A 21 17.93 -3.58 -7.70
C ARG A 21 17.17 -3.90 -6.41
N ALA A 22 15.93 -3.44 -6.31
CA ALA A 22 15.11 -3.68 -5.14
C ALA A 22 13.64 -3.95 -5.51
N ARG A 23 12.93 -4.57 -4.58
CA ARG A 23 11.49 -4.78 -4.63
C ARG A 23 10.82 -3.94 -3.56
N ILE A 24 9.81 -3.15 -3.94
CA ILE A 24 9.03 -2.32 -3.01
C ILE A 24 7.65 -2.95 -2.87
N TYR A 25 7.17 -3.03 -1.63
CA TYR A 25 5.88 -3.63 -1.30
C TYR A 25 5.01 -2.65 -0.53
N LEU A 26 3.69 -2.74 -0.73
CA LEU A 26 2.68 -2.17 0.17
C LEU A 26 2.26 -3.27 1.14
N VAL A 27 2.31 -2.97 2.43
CA VAL A 27 1.92 -3.88 3.50
C VAL A 27 0.68 -3.32 4.17
N LEU A 28 -0.39 -4.12 4.16
CA LEU A 28 -1.59 -3.82 4.93
C LEU A 28 -1.51 -4.60 6.25
N PRO A 29 -1.47 -3.96 7.43
CA PRO A 29 -1.39 -4.69 8.69
C PRO A 29 -2.53 -5.69 8.86
N PRO A 30 -2.26 -6.86 9.46
CA PRO A 30 -3.28 -7.89 9.67
C PRO A 30 -4.39 -7.44 10.63
N LEU A 31 -4.06 -6.54 11.56
CA LEU A 31 -4.99 -5.93 12.49
C LEU A 31 -5.21 -4.47 12.11
N VAL A 32 -6.36 -4.19 11.51
CA VAL A 32 -6.77 -2.84 11.15
C VAL A 32 -7.64 -2.27 12.27
N ALA A 33 -7.21 -1.17 12.88
CA ALA A 33 -7.95 -0.56 13.97
C ALA A 33 -9.35 -0.10 13.50
N GLY A 34 -10.37 -0.44 14.29
CA GLY A 34 -11.77 -0.23 13.93
C GLY A 34 -12.43 -1.42 13.22
N MET A 35 -11.67 -2.44 12.81
CA MET A 35 -12.20 -3.69 12.28
C MET A 35 -12.26 -4.78 13.35
N ARG A 36 -13.33 -5.57 13.36
CA ARG A 36 -13.51 -6.78 14.17
C ARG A 36 -12.97 -8.03 13.48
N SER A 37 -12.88 -8.00 12.16
CA SER A 37 -12.33 -9.10 11.35
C SER A 37 -11.56 -8.55 10.14
N PRO A 38 -10.38 -9.10 9.82
CA PRO A 38 -9.62 -8.72 8.63
C PRO A 38 -10.36 -9.02 7.32
N SER A 39 -11.21 -10.06 7.31
CA SER A 39 -12.01 -10.42 6.13
C SER A 39 -13.06 -9.36 5.74
N GLY A 40 -13.34 -8.41 6.62
CA GLY A 40 -14.29 -7.34 6.36
C GLY A 40 -13.72 -6.19 5.54
N MET A 41 -12.46 -6.26 5.10
CA MET A 41 -11.80 -5.17 4.38
C MET A 41 -11.03 -5.69 3.17
N ARG A 42 -11.10 -4.92 2.08
CA ARG A 42 -10.28 -5.10 0.89
C ARG A 42 -9.93 -3.74 0.33
N VAL A 43 -8.68 -3.57 -0.09
CA VAL A 43 -8.18 -2.33 -0.66
C VAL A 43 -7.76 -2.62 -2.09
N GLU A 44 -8.15 -1.74 -3.00
CA GLU A 44 -7.63 -1.69 -4.36
C GLU A 44 -6.92 -0.35 -4.55
N TRP A 45 -5.93 -0.34 -5.44
CA TRP A 45 -5.29 0.90 -5.84
C TRP A 45 -4.92 0.91 -7.31
N ARG A 46 -4.92 2.12 -7.85
CA ARG A 46 -4.28 2.45 -9.11
C ARG A 46 -3.21 3.50 -8.85
N THR A 47 -2.23 3.55 -9.73
CA THR A 47 -1.08 4.44 -9.66
C THR A 47 -0.98 5.24 -10.96
N ARG A 48 -0.23 6.34 -10.94
CA ARG A 48 -0.04 7.20 -12.14
C ARG A 48 1.40 7.21 -12.66
N GLY A 49 2.28 6.43 -12.04
CA GLY A 49 3.70 6.34 -12.36
C GLY A 49 4.16 4.91 -12.57
N GLN A 50 5.22 4.54 -11.87
CA GLN A 50 5.97 3.29 -12.10
C GLN A 50 5.53 2.14 -11.20
N PHE A 51 4.74 2.42 -10.16
CA PHE A 51 4.25 1.36 -9.28
C PHE A 51 3.11 0.58 -9.92
N LEU A 52 3.01 -0.69 -9.59
CA LEU A 52 1.96 -1.59 -10.05
C LEU A 52 0.64 -1.26 -9.35
N ALA A 53 -0.44 -1.24 -10.15
CA ALA A 53 -1.80 -1.29 -9.62
C ALA A 53 -2.06 -2.68 -8.99
N GLY A 54 -2.94 -2.73 -7.99
CA GLY A 54 -3.16 -3.97 -7.27
C GLY A 54 -4.28 -3.91 -6.25
N SER A 55 -4.34 -4.96 -5.43
CA SER A 55 -5.29 -5.07 -4.33
C SER A 55 -4.66 -5.82 -3.17
N ALA A 56 -5.11 -5.54 -1.94
CA ALA A 56 -4.66 -6.18 -0.72
C ALA A 56 -5.84 -6.44 0.24
N LEU A 57 -5.76 -7.55 0.94
CA LEU A 57 -6.49 -7.84 2.17
C LEU A 57 -5.59 -7.53 3.38
N PRO A 58 -6.18 -7.29 4.58
CA PRO A 58 -5.37 -7.15 5.78
C PRO A 58 -4.45 -8.35 6.00
N GLY A 59 -3.17 -8.08 6.21
CA GLY A 59 -2.09 -9.07 6.32
C GLY A 59 -1.27 -9.24 5.04
N ASP A 60 -1.75 -8.73 3.90
CA ASP A 60 -1.03 -8.87 2.64
C ASP A 60 0.19 -7.97 2.57
N ARG A 61 1.25 -8.51 1.95
CA ARG A 61 2.44 -7.81 1.49
C ARG A 61 2.47 -7.88 -0.04
N THR A 62 2.01 -6.81 -0.69
CA THR A 62 1.78 -6.80 -2.13
C THR A 62 2.89 -6.05 -2.86
N LEU A 63 3.45 -6.65 -3.91
CA LEU A 63 4.50 -6.05 -4.73
C LEU A 63 3.98 -4.80 -5.46
N LEU A 64 4.66 -3.68 -5.29
CA LEU A 64 4.43 -2.44 -6.04
C LEU A 64 5.46 -2.22 -7.14
N TYR A 65 6.70 -2.69 -6.96
CA TYR A 65 7.77 -2.41 -7.89
C TYR A 65 8.87 -3.46 -7.79
N ASP A 66 9.44 -3.85 -8.92
CA ASP A 66 10.65 -4.67 -9.01
C ASP A 66 11.56 -4.08 -10.09
N GLY A 67 12.69 -3.52 -9.66
CA GLY A 67 13.60 -2.89 -10.61
C GLY A 67 14.74 -2.09 -9.96
N PRO A 68 15.54 -1.40 -10.78
CA PRO A 68 16.64 -0.59 -10.30
C PRO A 68 16.14 0.69 -9.61
N ILE A 69 16.67 0.98 -8.42
CA ILE A 69 16.44 2.26 -7.75
C ILE A 69 17.41 3.29 -8.32
N SER A 70 16.92 4.16 -9.20
CA SER A 70 17.73 5.18 -9.87
C SER A 70 17.65 6.58 -9.25
N ARG A 71 16.69 6.81 -8.35
CA ARG A 71 16.46 8.12 -7.71
C ARG A 71 16.44 7.98 -6.18
N PRO A 72 16.91 9.01 -5.44
CA PRO A 72 16.90 8.99 -3.96
C PRO A 72 15.52 9.26 -3.36
N LEU A 73 14.58 9.75 -4.17
CA LEU A 73 13.19 9.97 -3.80
C LEU A 73 12.31 9.35 -4.89
N VAL A 74 11.45 8.43 -4.49
CA VAL A 74 10.37 7.94 -5.35
C VAL A 74 9.09 8.63 -4.93
N SER A 75 8.38 9.20 -5.88
CA SER A 75 7.07 9.83 -5.66
C SER A 75 6.05 9.18 -6.58
N GLU A 76 4.92 8.80 -6.00
CA GLU A 76 3.82 8.13 -6.71
C GLU A 76 2.49 8.69 -6.23
N ILE A 77 1.52 8.78 -7.14
CA ILE A 77 0.15 9.17 -6.80
C ILE A 77 -0.71 7.91 -6.85
N PHE A 78 -1.38 7.63 -5.73
CA PHE A 78 -2.31 6.52 -5.59
C PHE A 78 -3.76 7.02 -5.59
N ASP A 79 -4.60 6.29 -6.30
CA ASP A 79 -6.05 6.36 -6.17
C ASP A 79 -6.52 5.06 -5.51
N PHE A 80 -6.93 5.13 -4.24
CA PHE A 80 -7.37 3.97 -3.46
C PHE A 80 -8.89 3.82 -3.48
N VAL A 81 -9.35 2.56 -3.51
CA VAL A 81 -10.73 2.18 -3.25
C VAL A 81 -10.75 1.17 -2.11
N ILE A 82 -11.44 1.51 -1.02
CA ILE A 82 -11.51 0.70 0.19
C ILE A 82 -12.91 0.12 0.31
N TYR A 83 -13.01 -1.20 0.24
CA TYR A 83 -14.25 -1.95 0.41
C TYR A 83 -14.34 -2.44 1.85
N LEU A 84 -15.47 -2.16 2.49
CA LEU A 84 -15.71 -2.44 3.91
C LEU A 84 -17.05 -3.16 4.09
N ASP A 85 -17.03 -4.27 4.82
CA ASP A 85 -18.23 -4.93 5.32
C ASP A 85 -18.58 -4.38 6.71
N ALA A 86 -19.66 -3.62 6.79
CA ALA A 86 -20.11 -2.97 8.02
C ALA A 86 -20.40 -3.95 9.16
N ARG A 87 -20.71 -5.22 8.87
CA ARG A 87 -20.92 -6.27 9.88
C ARG A 87 -19.65 -6.56 10.68
N HIS A 88 -18.50 -6.29 10.09
CA HIS A 88 -17.19 -6.49 10.69
C HIS A 88 -16.59 -5.19 11.24
N MET A 89 -17.35 -4.09 11.27
CA MET A 89 -16.86 -2.82 11.82
C MET A 89 -17.18 -2.69 13.31
N GLY A 90 -16.20 -2.19 14.07
CA GLY A 90 -16.31 -1.90 15.50
C GLY A 90 -16.48 -0.42 15.81
N GLY A 91 -16.20 0.46 14.87
CA GLY A 91 -16.21 1.92 15.04
C GLY A 91 -15.51 2.62 13.89
N GLY A 92 -14.85 3.75 14.19
CA GLY A 92 -14.02 4.47 13.20
C GLY A 92 -12.85 3.61 12.71
N LEU A 93 -12.66 3.58 11.39
CA LEU A 93 -11.58 2.84 10.75
C LEU A 93 -10.32 3.71 10.67
N ARG A 94 -9.15 3.12 10.99
CA ARG A 94 -7.85 3.74 10.71
C ARG A 94 -7.12 2.95 9.62
N PHE A 95 -6.84 3.62 8.50
CA PHE A 95 -6.14 3.04 7.36
C PHE A 95 -4.69 3.51 7.32
N ASP A 96 -3.77 2.66 7.75
CA ASP A 96 -2.34 2.96 7.84
C ASP A 96 -1.51 1.85 7.15
N PRO A 97 -1.45 1.82 5.81
CA PRO A 97 -0.54 0.91 5.12
C PRO A 97 0.91 1.36 5.34
N THR A 98 1.85 0.40 5.32
CA THR A 98 3.29 0.66 5.34
C THR A 98 3.93 0.25 4.01
N PHE A 99 5.15 0.72 3.79
CA PHE A 99 5.95 0.35 2.63
C PHE A 99 7.22 -0.36 3.09
N GLU A 100 7.55 -1.46 2.43
CA GLU A 100 8.76 -2.23 2.69
C GLU A 100 9.62 -2.34 1.44
N ILE A 101 10.92 -2.50 1.64
CA ILE A 101 11.90 -2.66 0.55
C ILE A 101 12.80 -3.87 0.80
N ASP A 102 12.88 -4.75 -0.19
CA ASP A 102 13.85 -5.85 -0.22
C ASP A 102 14.92 -5.54 -1.26
N VAL A 103 16.18 -5.48 -0.86
CA VAL A 103 17.31 -5.30 -1.78
C VAL A 103 17.74 -6.66 -2.33
N SER A 104 17.92 -6.76 -3.65
CA SER A 104 18.52 -7.94 -4.27
C SER A 104 20.04 -7.95 -4.03
N PRO A 105 20.65 -9.12 -3.76
CA PRO A 105 22.10 -9.27 -3.68
C PRO A 105 22.83 -8.84 -4.95
#